data_AF-A0A9Q0ZM92-F1
#
_entry.id   AF-A0A9Q0ZM92-F1
#
_cell.length_a   1.000
_cell.length_b   1.000
_cell.length_c   1.000
_cell.angle_alpha   90.00
_cell.angle_beta   90.00
_cell.angle_gamma   90.00
#
_symmetry.space_group_name_H-M   'P 1'
#
loop_
_entity.id
_entity.type
_entity.pdbx_description
1 polymer ?
#
loop_
_entity_poly.entity_id
_entity_poly.type
_entity_poly.pdbx_seq_one_letter_code
_entity_poly.pdbx_strand_id
1 'polypeptide(L)'
;MSQRAFSPLSFYCALFMLLLFTHLVYASTSSPQVQTLNTKPDIINPKLPPRTLSSSKKFEGSSDLVSLRYHMGPVLSSAPINIYLIWYGRWANSQKLLIKDFIHSISPSAVAAKPSVSDWWRTVSLYTDQTGANVSRSILIAGEYVDSAYSHGTGLTRLTIQQVIASAVKSAPFPVDHKNGIYLILTSQDVTMQDFCRAVCGFHYFTFPSMVGYTLPYAWVGNSGKQCPEVCAYPFAVPGYMGGGGPGELKPPNGDVGVDGMISVIGHELAELSSNPLVNAWYAGEDPTAPTEIGDLCEGLYGTGGGGGYIGQVMRDRKSRTFNLNGKRGRKFLVQWIWSPELKACAGPNALD
;
A
#
# COMPACT_ATOMS: atom_id res chain seq x y z
N MET A 1 -17.70 -66.19 -6.14
CA MET A 1 -17.29 -67.18 -7.16
C MET A 1 -17.48 -66.56 -8.53
N SER A 2 -16.46 -66.72 -9.36
CA SER A 2 -16.26 -66.14 -10.69
C SER A 2 -17.14 -66.83 -11.75
N GLN A 3 -17.60 -66.10 -12.78
CA GLN A 3 -17.08 -66.22 -14.16
C GLN A 3 -17.89 -65.38 -15.19
N ARG A 4 -17.14 -64.84 -16.15
CA ARG A 4 -17.55 -64.06 -17.33
C ARG A 4 -18.10 -64.97 -18.43
N ALA A 5 -18.92 -64.44 -19.36
CA ALA A 5 -18.62 -64.43 -20.81
C ALA A 5 -19.74 -63.79 -21.68
N PHE A 6 -19.31 -62.81 -22.49
CA PHE A 6 -19.59 -62.50 -23.91
C PHE A 6 -20.99 -62.59 -24.58
N SER A 7 -21.28 -61.52 -25.35
CA SER A 7 -22.37 -61.36 -26.33
C SER A 7 -22.20 -62.20 -27.61
N PRO A 8 -23.26 -62.31 -28.44
CA PRO A 8 -23.29 -61.57 -29.72
C PRO A 8 -24.67 -60.94 -30.00
N LEU A 9 -24.75 -59.69 -30.43
CA LEU A 9 -24.71 -59.21 -31.83
C LEU A 9 -26.07 -59.29 -32.55
N SER A 10 -26.39 -58.17 -33.21
CA SER A 10 -27.26 -58.05 -34.38
C SER A 10 -28.76 -58.05 -34.15
N PHE A 11 -29.34 -56.86 -34.07
CA PHE A 11 -30.50 -56.42 -34.89
C PHE A 11 -30.90 -55.07 -34.33
N TYR A 12 -30.37 -53.95 -34.85
CA TYR A 12 -30.93 -52.58 -34.81
C TYR A 12 -29.85 -51.56 -35.24
N CYS A 13 -29.21 -51.79 -36.40
CA CYS A 13 -28.22 -50.85 -36.95
C CYS A 13 -28.33 -50.68 -38.47
N ALA A 14 -29.56 -50.67 -38.99
CA ALA A 14 -29.80 -50.53 -40.43
C ALA A 14 -31.05 -49.67 -40.70
N LEU A 15 -31.01 -48.38 -40.34
CA LEU A 15 -31.82 -47.35 -41.01
C LEU A 15 -31.35 -45.91 -40.70
N PHE A 16 -30.05 -45.64 -40.68
CA PHE A 16 -29.55 -44.24 -40.58
C PHE A 16 -28.15 -44.05 -41.20
N MET A 17 -27.86 -44.76 -42.29
CA MET A 17 -26.62 -44.65 -43.07
C MET A 17 -26.97 -44.56 -44.55
N LEU A 18 -27.49 -43.40 -44.97
CA LEU A 18 -27.68 -43.06 -46.39
C LEU A 18 -27.90 -41.54 -46.54
N LEU A 19 -27.01 -40.72 -45.98
CA LEU A 19 -26.94 -39.27 -46.24
C LEU A 19 -25.55 -38.73 -45.88
N LEU A 20 -24.52 -39.29 -46.52
CA LEU A 20 -23.17 -38.72 -46.58
C LEU A 20 -22.64 -39.05 -47.97
N PHE A 21 -22.60 -38.08 -48.88
CA PHE A 21 -21.59 -37.92 -49.95
C PHE A 21 -22.06 -36.80 -50.88
N THR A 22 -21.59 -35.58 -50.62
CA THR A 22 -21.11 -34.61 -51.64
C THR A 22 -20.83 -33.27 -50.95
N HIS A 23 -19.60 -33.03 -50.51
CA HIS A 23 -19.02 -31.68 -50.56
C HIS A 23 -17.51 -31.79 -50.79
N LEU A 24 -17.09 -31.25 -51.94
CA LEU A 24 -15.72 -31.17 -52.40
C LEU A 24 -14.87 -30.31 -51.47
N VAL A 25 -13.65 -30.78 -51.22
CA VAL A 25 -12.57 -30.08 -50.52
C VAL A 25 -11.97 -29.05 -51.48
N TYR A 26 -11.96 -27.77 -51.08
CA TYR A 26 -11.13 -26.74 -51.69
C TYR A 26 -10.02 -26.37 -50.70
N ALA A 27 -8.78 -26.76 -51.00
CA ALA A 27 -7.62 -26.39 -50.22
C ALA A 27 -7.05 -25.06 -50.76
N SER A 28 -7.18 -23.98 -49.98
CA SER A 28 -6.49 -22.71 -50.24
C SER A 28 -5.23 -22.62 -49.39
N THR A 29 -4.07 -22.57 -50.04
CA THR A 29 -2.77 -22.32 -49.42
C THR A 29 -2.63 -20.84 -49.05
N SER A 30 -2.43 -20.52 -47.76
CA SER A 30 -2.01 -19.19 -47.33
C SER A 30 -0.89 -19.27 -46.28
N SER A 31 0.24 -18.64 -46.58
CA SER A 31 1.43 -18.56 -45.72
C SER A 31 1.15 -17.84 -44.39
N PRO A 32 1.83 -18.20 -43.28
CA PRO A 32 1.62 -17.52 -42.01
C PRO A 32 2.32 -16.15 -41.99
N GLN A 33 1.55 -15.06 -41.94
CA GLN A 33 2.07 -13.75 -41.57
C GLN A 33 2.24 -13.67 -40.04
N VAL A 34 3.48 -13.47 -39.59
CA VAL A 34 3.79 -13.12 -38.21
C VAL A 34 3.30 -11.69 -37.96
N GLN A 35 2.18 -11.54 -37.27
CA GLN A 35 1.76 -10.25 -36.72
C GLN A 35 2.55 -9.97 -35.44
N THR A 36 3.52 -9.07 -35.53
CA THR A 36 4.14 -8.47 -34.36
C THR A 36 3.13 -7.51 -33.70
N LEU A 37 2.61 -7.93 -32.55
CA LEU A 37 1.67 -7.13 -31.75
C LEU A 37 2.41 -5.91 -31.20
N ASN A 38 2.23 -4.79 -31.86
CA ASN A 38 2.77 -3.50 -31.46
C ASN A 38 1.93 -2.94 -30.30
N THR A 39 2.20 -3.37 -29.06
CA THR A 39 1.46 -2.91 -27.89
C THR A 39 1.97 -1.54 -27.44
N LYS A 40 1.42 -0.47 -28.03
CA LYS A 40 1.32 0.80 -27.30
C LYS A 40 0.29 0.59 -26.18
N PRO A 41 0.59 0.93 -24.92
CA PRO A 41 -0.38 0.81 -23.83
C PRO A 41 -1.49 1.84 -24.05
N ASP A 42 -2.70 1.39 -24.36
CA ASP A 42 -3.90 2.23 -24.30
C ASP A 42 -4.20 2.55 -22.84
N ILE A 43 -3.87 3.77 -22.43
CA ILE A 43 -4.24 4.36 -21.15
C ILE A 43 -5.70 4.83 -21.30
N ILE A 44 -6.65 3.96 -20.94
CA ILE A 44 -8.07 4.34 -20.91
C ILE A 44 -8.31 5.09 -19.61
N ASN A 45 -8.26 6.43 -19.66
CA ASN A 45 -8.73 7.29 -18.59
C ASN A 45 -10.24 7.51 -18.79
N PRO A 46 -11.14 6.97 -17.93
CA PRO A 46 -12.56 7.20 -18.09
C PRO A 46 -12.87 8.69 -17.92
N LYS A 47 -13.34 9.34 -19.00
CA LYS A 47 -13.88 10.70 -18.91
C LYS A 47 -15.22 10.64 -18.18
N LEU A 48 -15.28 11.26 -17.01
CA LEU A 48 -16.52 11.49 -16.28
C LEU A 48 -17.45 12.43 -17.07
N PRO A 49 -18.78 12.34 -16.88
CA PRO A 49 -19.75 13.18 -17.56
C PRO A 49 -19.49 14.68 -17.28
N PRO A 50 -19.76 15.58 -18.24
CA PRO A 50 -19.46 16.99 -18.07
C PRO A 50 -20.49 17.65 -17.14
N ARG A 51 -20.00 18.34 -16.09
CA ARG A 51 -20.68 19.35 -15.26
C ARG A 51 -21.50 18.91 -14.03
N THR A 52 -20.91 18.13 -13.12
CA THR A 52 -21.34 18.13 -11.69
C THR A 52 -20.22 18.04 -10.66
N LEU A 53 -18.95 17.93 -11.07
CA LEU A 53 -17.83 17.87 -10.13
C LEU A 53 -17.43 19.31 -9.72
N SER A 54 -17.43 19.59 -8.41
CA SER A 54 -16.83 20.82 -7.90
C SER A 54 -15.34 20.87 -8.25
N SER A 55 -14.73 22.04 -8.18
CA SER A 55 -13.27 22.21 -8.23
C SER A 55 -12.58 21.21 -7.29
N SER A 56 -11.48 20.61 -7.74
CA SER A 56 -10.60 19.73 -6.94
C SER A 56 -10.39 20.32 -5.55
N LYS A 57 -10.73 19.55 -4.50
CA LYS A 57 -10.42 19.93 -3.13
C LYS A 57 -9.07 19.35 -2.71
N LYS A 58 -8.04 19.44 -3.55
CA LYS A 58 -6.64 19.24 -3.12
C LYS A 58 -6.21 20.21 -2.00
N PHE A 59 -7.01 21.26 -1.83
CA PHE A 59 -6.95 22.23 -0.75
C PHE A 59 -7.88 21.88 0.43
N GLU A 60 -8.55 20.72 0.47
CA GLU A 60 -9.18 20.27 1.70
C GLU A 60 -8.06 20.00 2.71
N GLY A 61 -8.11 20.69 3.84
CA GLY A 61 -6.96 20.81 4.74
C GLY A 61 -6.00 21.95 4.38
N SER A 62 -6.00 22.52 3.17
CA SER A 62 -5.33 23.80 2.88
C SER A 62 -6.25 24.96 3.20
N SER A 63 -6.08 25.52 4.39
CA SER A 63 -6.67 26.79 4.79
C SER A 63 -5.60 27.65 5.43
N ASP A 64 -5.86 28.94 5.62
CA ASP A 64 -5.00 29.80 6.46
C ASP A 64 -4.84 29.25 7.90
N LEU A 65 -5.66 28.26 8.30
CA LEU A 65 -5.60 27.57 9.59
C LEU A 65 -4.62 26.39 9.60
N VAL A 66 -4.25 25.81 8.45
CA VAL A 66 -3.26 24.73 8.38
C VAL A 66 -1.91 25.32 8.01
N SER A 67 -1.14 25.61 9.05
CA SER A 67 0.23 26.08 8.95
C SER A 67 1.17 24.93 9.31
N LEU A 68 1.59 24.16 8.30
CA LEU A 68 2.65 23.17 8.48
C LEU A 68 3.96 23.88 8.81
N ARG A 69 4.59 23.50 9.94
CA ARG A 69 5.77 24.17 10.48
C ARG A 69 6.86 23.17 10.82
N TYR A 70 8.08 23.68 10.80
CA TYR A 70 9.24 22.97 11.31
C TYR A 70 9.51 23.37 12.76
N HIS A 71 9.71 22.39 13.62
CA HIS A 71 9.77 22.50 15.08
C HIS A 71 11.15 22.11 15.64
N MET A 72 12.19 22.23 14.80
CA MET A 72 13.60 22.07 15.16
C MET A 72 14.07 20.63 15.47
N GLY A 73 13.19 19.64 15.33
CA GLY A 73 13.53 18.22 15.43
C GLY A 73 14.27 17.65 14.21
N PRO A 74 14.93 16.50 14.34
CA PRO A 74 15.63 15.88 13.21
C PRO A 74 14.67 15.33 12.16
N VAL A 75 15.17 15.10 10.96
CA VAL A 75 14.51 14.25 9.93
C VAL A 75 15.42 13.06 9.61
N LEU A 76 14.88 12.02 8.98
CA LEU A 76 15.69 10.86 8.56
C LEU A 76 16.43 11.14 7.25
N SER A 77 17.55 11.87 7.36
CA SER A 77 18.37 12.33 6.23
C SER A 77 19.48 11.36 5.82
N SER A 78 19.76 10.34 6.63
CA SER A 78 20.76 9.31 6.33
C SER A 78 20.42 8.51 5.07
N ALA A 79 21.41 8.27 4.23
CA ALA A 79 21.26 7.51 3.00
C ALA A 79 22.10 6.20 3.06
N PRO A 80 21.47 5.02 3.11
CA PRO A 80 20.02 4.77 3.17
C PRO A 80 19.41 5.00 4.56
N ILE A 81 18.07 5.17 4.60
CA ILE A 81 17.27 4.91 5.80
C ILE A 81 17.16 3.39 5.95
N ASN A 82 17.58 2.86 7.09
CA ASN A 82 17.52 1.44 7.40
C ASN A 82 16.15 1.11 7.99
N ILE A 83 15.40 0.21 7.37
CA ILE A 83 14.16 -0.34 7.90
C ILE A 83 14.43 -1.72 8.50
N TYR A 84 14.03 -1.87 9.75
CA TYR A 84 14.08 -3.10 10.52
C TYR A 84 12.66 -3.62 10.71
N LEU A 85 12.30 -4.67 9.95
CA LEU A 85 10.93 -5.20 9.94
C LEU A 85 10.70 -6.18 11.09
N ILE A 86 9.64 -5.97 11.85
CA ILE A 86 9.17 -6.91 12.88
C ILE A 86 7.82 -7.47 12.43
N TRP A 87 7.83 -8.73 12.02
CA TRP A 87 6.63 -9.49 11.66
C TRP A 87 6.04 -10.13 12.91
N TYR A 88 5.03 -9.51 13.50
CA TYR A 88 4.39 -10.02 14.71
C TYR A 88 3.14 -10.85 14.36
N GLY A 89 3.13 -12.11 14.80
CA GLY A 89 2.11 -13.11 14.50
C GLY A 89 2.35 -13.90 13.21
N ARG A 90 1.32 -14.58 12.72
CA ARG A 90 1.43 -15.50 11.57
C ARG A 90 1.18 -14.78 10.25
N TRP A 91 2.22 -14.72 9.45
CA TRP A 91 2.23 -14.05 8.15
C TRP A 91 2.44 -15.04 7.00
N ALA A 92 1.63 -14.92 5.95
CA ALA A 92 1.89 -15.63 4.71
C ALA A 92 3.10 -15.03 3.97
N ASN A 93 3.92 -15.87 3.35
CA ASN A 93 5.10 -15.40 2.60
C ASN A 93 4.73 -14.46 1.46
N SER A 94 3.58 -14.67 0.81
CA SER A 94 3.06 -13.78 -0.25
C SER A 94 2.79 -12.36 0.25
N GLN A 95 2.24 -12.23 1.46
CA GLN A 95 1.95 -10.95 2.09
C GLN A 95 3.24 -10.22 2.47
N LYS A 96 4.20 -10.93 3.08
CA LYS A 96 5.53 -10.37 3.39
C LYS A 96 6.22 -9.86 2.13
N LEU A 97 6.23 -10.66 1.06
CA LEU A 97 6.85 -10.28 -0.21
C LEU A 97 6.20 -9.05 -0.83
N LEU A 98 4.87 -8.93 -0.75
CA LEU A 98 4.15 -7.77 -1.26
C LEU A 98 4.56 -6.47 -0.54
N ILE A 99 4.61 -6.50 0.80
CA ILE A 99 5.03 -5.35 1.61
C ILE A 99 6.51 -5.00 1.35
N LYS A 100 7.38 -6.00 1.29
CA LYS A 100 8.80 -5.79 0.96
C LYS A 100 8.98 -5.20 -0.44
N ASP A 101 8.20 -5.64 -1.42
CA ASP A 101 8.22 -5.09 -2.77
C ASP A 101 7.81 -3.60 -2.76
N PHE A 102 6.81 -3.21 -1.96
CA PHE A 102 6.44 -1.80 -1.78
C PHE A 102 7.58 -0.98 -1.18
N ILE A 103 8.15 -1.43 -0.05
CA ILE A 103 9.25 -0.73 0.63
C ILE A 103 10.46 -0.58 -0.32
N HIS A 104 10.84 -1.65 -1.02
CA HIS A 104 11.93 -1.58 -2.00
C HIS A 104 11.61 -0.66 -3.18
N SER A 105 10.34 -0.36 -3.47
CA SER A 105 9.93 0.54 -4.55
C SER A 105 10.08 2.02 -4.21
N ILE A 106 10.30 2.36 -2.93
CA ILE A 106 10.54 3.74 -2.48
C ILE A 106 11.86 4.27 -3.05
N SER A 107 12.92 3.46 -3.01
CA SER A 107 14.23 3.84 -3.55
C SER A 107 14.19 4.03 -5.07
N PRO A 108 14.74 5.14 -5.60
CA PRO A 108 14.77 5.44 -7.03
C PRO A 108 15.27 4.28 -7.89
N SER A 109 14.65 4.12 -9.06
CA SER A 109 15.07 3.16 -10.07
C SER A 109 14.87 3.72 -11.47
N ALA A 110 15.92 3.70 -12.29
CA ALA A 110 15.89 4.23 -13.65
C ALA A 110 14.90 3.50 -14.58
N VAL A 111 14.52 2.26 -14.23
CA VAL A 111 13.64 1.40 -15.03
C VAL A 111 12.21 1.32 -14.48
N ALA A 112 11.88 2.06 -13.42
CA ALA A 112 10.53 2.04 -12.86
C ALA A 112 9.52 2.70 -13.82
N ALA A 113 8.40 2.02 -14.05
CA ALA A 113 7.28 2.60 -14.78
C ALA A 113 6.70 3.79 -14.00
N LYS A 114 6.31 4.85 -14.71
CA LYS A 114 5.75 6.06 -14.11
C LYS A 114 4.23 6.08 -14.19
N PRO A 115 3.53 6.72 -13.23
CA PRO A 115 4.06 7.24 -11.96
C PRO A 115 4.53 6.10 -11.04
N SER A 116 5.66 6.28 -10.35
CA SER A 116 6.27 5.26 -9.49
C SER A 116 6.18 5.60 -8.00
N VAL A 117 6.32 4.59 -7.13
CA VAL A 117 6.43 4.81 -5.66
C VAL A 117 7.59 5.77 -5.33
N SER A 118 8.71 5.70 -6.07
CA SER A 118 9.83 6.62 -5.89
C SER A 118 9.57 8.06 -6.36
N ASP A 119 8.62 8.27 -7.30
CA ASP A 119 8.15 9.61 -7.69
C ASP A 119 7.24 10.19 -6.59
N TRP A 120 6.44 9.35 -5.94
CA TRP A 120 5.60 9.72 -4.80
C TRP A 120 6.43 10.10 -3.57
N TRP A 121 7.45 9.29 -3.23
CA TRP A 121 8.36 9.58 -2.12
C TRP A 121 9.18 10.87 -2.31
N ARG A 122 9.27 11.41 -3.53
CA ARG A 122 9.93 12.69 -3.77
C ARG A 122 9.29 13.82 -2.97
N THR A 123 7.98 13.79 -2.75
CA THR A 123 7.29 14.78 -1.90
C THR A 123 7.79 14.71 -0.47
N VAL A 124 8.02 13.52 0.08
CA VAL A 124 8.58 13.32 1.43
C VAL A 124 10.01 13.88 1.50
N SER A 125 10.80 13.73 0.43
CA SER A 125 12.15 14.31 0.38
C SER A 125 12.22 15.84 0.29
N LEU A 126 11.09 16.54 0.23
CA LEU A 126 11.06 18.01 0.31
C LEU A 126 11.25 18.53 1.74
N TYR A 127 11.03 17.68 2.74
CA TYR A 127 11.17 18.04 4.15
C TYR A 127 12.63 17.97 4.60
N THR A 128 13.08 18.98 5.35
CA THR A 128 14.46 19.15 5.80
C THR A 128 14.56 19.36 7.31
N ASP A 129 15.70 19.05 7.91
CA ASP A 129 16.02 19.52 9.25
C ASP A 129 16.72 20.89 9.23
N GLN A 130 17.14 21.34 10.41
CA GLN A 130 17.85 22.61 10.64
C GLN A 130 19.21 22.72 9.94
N THR A 131 19.80 21.59 9.52
CA THR A 131 21.05 21.57 8.75
C THR A 131 20.80 21.77 7.25
N GLY A 132 19.53 21.78 6.84
CA GLY A 132 19.13 21.76 5.43
C GLY A 132 19.19 20.37 4.80
N ALA A 133 19.45 19.32 5.58
CA ALA A 133 19.47 17.96 5.06
C ALA A 133 18.04 17.45 4.85
N ASN A 134 17.75 17.02 3.62
CA ASN A 134 16.46 16.47 3.24
C ASN A 134 16.26 15.05 3.78
N VAL A 135 14.99 14.66 3.97
CA VAL A 135 14.62 13.24 4.11
C VAL A 135 15.19 12.44 2.95
N SER A 136 15.86 11.34 3.26
CA SER A 136 16.54 10.52 2.27
C SER A 136 15.56 9.82 1.35
N ARG A 137 15.94 9.76 0.06
CA ARG A 137 15.20 9.03 -0.97
C ARG A 137 15.63 7.56 -1.07
N SER A 138 16.64 7.16 -0.32
CA SER A 138 17.18 5.80 -0.36
C SER A 138 16.77 5.05 0.90
N ILE A 139 16.09 3.93 0.73
CA ILE A 139 15.64 3.04 1.80
C ILE A 139 16.23 1.64 1.59
N LEU A 140 16.62 1.00 2.69
CA LEU A 140 17.12 -0.37 2.75
C LEU A 140 16.35 -1.15 3.82
N ILE A 141 15.82 -2.33 3.48
CA ILE A 141 15.43 -3.29 4.53
C ILE A 141 16.72 -3.92 5.07
N ALA A 142 17.16 -3.47 6.24
CA ALA A 142 18.44 -3.82 6.83
C ALA A 142 18.38 -5.09 7.69
N GLY A 143 17.19 -5.43 8.20
CA GLY A 143 16.97 -6.64 8.99
C GLY A 143 15.49 -6.99 9.12
N GLU A 144 15.23 -8.25 9.42
CA GLU A 144 13.88 -8.75 9.67
C GLU A 144 13.88 -9.64 10.92
N TYR A 145 12.84 -9.51 11.73
CA TYR A 145 12.55 -10.37 12.87
C TYR A 145 11.13 -10.91 12.74
N VAL A 146 10.93 -12.18 13.10
CA VAL A 146 9.62 -12.84 13.01
C VAL A 146 9.27 -13.39 14.38
N ASP A 147 8.15 -12.90 14.93
CA ASP A 147 7.56 -13.40 16.16
C ASP A 147 6.26 -14.13 15.85
N SER A 148 6.37 -15.35 15.34
CA SER A 148 5.22 -16.22 15.06
C SER A 148 4.65 -16.89 16.32
N ALA A 149 5.33 -16.75 17.46
CA ALA A 149 4.94 -17.29 18.75
C ALA A 149 4.04 -16.34 19.55
N TYR A 150 3.85 -15.10 19.08
CA TYR A 150 3.09 -14.06 19.77
C TYR A 150 3.66 -13.84 21.17
N SER A 151 4.95 -13.49 21.29
CA SER A 151 5.67 -13.44 22.57
C SER A 151 5.06 -12.52 23.64
N HIS A 152 4.14 -11.65 23.24
CA HIS A 152 3.38 -10.71 24.08
C HIS A 152 1.85 -10.87 23.94
N GLY A 153 1.38 -12.03 23.45
CA GLY A 153 -0.02 -12.34 23.24
C GLY A 153 -0.64 -11.75 21.95
N THR A 154 -1.93 -11.99 21.73
CA THR A 154 -2.66 -11.50 20.54
C THR A 154 -3.38 -10.17 20.77
N GLY A 155 -3.29 -9.60 21.98
CA GLY A 155 -3.83 -8.29 22.33
C GLY A 155 -2.71 -7.35 22.72
N LEU A 156 -2.49 -6.33 21.89
CA LEU A 156 -1.41 -5.37 22.07
C LEU A 156 -1.95 -3.99 22.46
N THR A 157 -1.10 -3.20 23.10
CA THR A 157 -1.27 -1.77 23.37
C THR A 157 -0.04 -1.03 22.84
N ARG A 158 -0.09 0.29 22.82
CA ARG A 158 1.10 1.11 22.49
C ARG A 158 2.30 0.79 23.41
N LEU A 159 2.05 0.44 24.67
CA LEU A 159 3.10 0.05 25.60
C LEU A 159 3.67 -1.34 25.28
N THR A 160 2.81 -2.33 24.96
CA THR A 160 3.31 -3.67 24.62
C THR A 160 4.02 -3.70 23.27
N ILE A 161 3.70 -2.80 22.33
CA ILE A 161 4.49 -2.63 21.10
C ILE A 161 5.96 -2.29 21.40
N GLN A 162 6.22 -1.44 22.39
CA GLN A 162 7.61 -1.18 22.81
C GLN A 162 8.28 -2.42 23.39
N GLN A 163 7.53 -3.30 24.07
CA GLN A 163 8.04 -4.58 24.55
C GLN A 163 8.30 -5.57 23.42
N VAL A 164 7.49 -5.56 22.35
CA VAL A 164 7.74 -6.32 21.12
C VAL A 164 9.06 -5.87 20.48
N ILE A 165 9.29 -4.56 20.39
CA ILE A 165 10.57 -4.01 19.91
C ILE A 165 11.71 -4.45 20.83
N ALA A 166 11.54 -4.36 22.16
CA ALA A 166 12.53 -4.80 23.13
C ALA A 166 12.91 -6.28 22.97
N SER A 167 11.93 -7.16 22.71
CA SER A 167 12.18 -8.58 22.40
C SER A 167 12.97 -8.73 21.10
N ALA A 168 12.58 -8.01 20.04
CA ALA A 168 13.22 -8.07 18.74
C ALA A 168 14.68 -7.63 18.81
N VAL A 169 14.99 -6.48 19.42
CA VAL A 169 16.37 -5.96 19.51
C VAL A 169 17.29 -6.78 20.43
N LYS A 170 16.72 -7.58 21.33
CA LYS A 170 17.49 -8.55 22.14
C LYS A 170 17.77 -9.85 21.38
N SER A 171 17.05 -10.10 20.30
CA SER A 171 17.24 -11.29 19.48
C SER A 171 18.34 -11.06 18.45
N ALA A 172 19.36 -11.93 18.43
CA ALA A 172 20.30 -11.95 17.32
C ALA A 172 19.59 -12.52 16.06
N PRO A 173 19.78 -11.95 14.85
CA PRO A 173 20.74 -10.91 14.47
C PRO A 173 20.15 -9.48 14.36
N PHE A 174 19.05 -9.15 15.03
CA PHE A 174 18.32 -7.90 14.82
C PHE A 174 18.97 -6.73 15.60
N PRO A 175 19.57 -5.73 14.94
CA PRO A 175 20.45 -4.76 15.61
C PRO A 175 19.69 -3.57 16.22
N VAL A 176 20.41 -2.81 17.05
CA VAL A 176 20.01 -1.49 17.55
C VAL A 176 20.64 -0.41 16.66
N ASP A 177 19.82 0.35 15.93
CA ASP A 177 20.24 1.46 15.05
C ASP A 177 19.43 2.72 15.37
N HIS A 178 19.88 3.47 16.36
CA HIS A 178 19.24 4.70 16.82
C HIS A 178 19.57 5.93 15.96
N LYS A 179 20.44 5.79 14.94
CA LYS A 179 20.88 6.93 14.10
C LYS A 179 20.25 6.91 12.72
N ASN A 180 20.08 5.73 12.14
CA ASN A 180 19.62 5.58 10.75
C ASN A 180 18.42 4.62 10.63
N GLY A 181 17.93 4.07 11.74
CA GLY A 181 16.96 3.00 11.77
C GLY A 181 15.52 3.44 12.01
N ILE A 182 14.60 2.86 11.24
CA ILE A 182 13.17 2.76 11.53
C ILE A 182 12.87 1.33 11.94
N TYR A 183 12.17 1.15 13.04
CA TYR A 183 11.59 -0.14 13.42
C TYR A 183 10.13 -0.19 12.95
N LEU A 184 9.83 -1.01 11.95
CA LEU A 184 8.48 -1.11 11.40
C LEU A 184 7.85 -2.43 11.87
N ILE A 185 6.84 -2.32 12.74
CA ILE A 185 6.12 -3.43 13.35
C ILE A 185 4.84 -3.68 12.57
N LEU A 186 4.69 -4.88 12.06
CA LEU A 186 3.55 -5.29 11.24
C LEU A 186 2.87 -6.47 11.92
N THR A 187 1.64 -6.25 12.38
CA THR A 187 0.85 -7.29 13.06
C THR A 187 -0.04 -8.04 12.08
N SER A 188 -0.06 -9.37 12.15
CA SER A 188 -0.94 -10.21 11.33
C SER A 188 -2.42 -10.00 11.66
N GLN A 189 -3.29 -10.44 10.76
CA GLN A 189 -4.76 -10.21 10.81
C GLN A 189 -5.48 -10.76 12.05
N ASP A 190 -4.82 -11.64 12.81
CA ASP A 190 -5.33 -12.29 14.02
C ASP A 190 -4.82 -11.63 15.32
N VAL A 191 -4.11 -10.50 15.22
CA VAL A 191 -3.65 -9.70 16.36
C VAL A 191 -4.51 -8.46 16.50
N THR A 192 -5.02 -8.24 17.71
CA THR A 192 -5.76 -7.03 18.09
C THR A 192 -4.81 -6.00 18.70
N MET A 193 -5.07 -4.72 18.48
CA MET A 193 -4.36 -3.59 19.09
C MET A 193 -5.41 -2.62 19.64
N GLN A 194 -5.17 -2.07 20.82
CA GLN A 194 -5.90 -0.92 21.35
C GLN A 194 -6.09 0.17 20.27
N ASP A 195 -7.31 0.69 20.15
CA ASP A 195 -7.72 1.76 19.22
C ASP A 195 -7.61 1.44 17.71
N PHE A 196 -7.11 0.27 17.33
CA PHE A 196 -7.13 -0.20 15.95
C PHE A 196 -8.57 -0.28 15.44
N CYS A 197 -8.79 0.09 14.17
CA CYS A 197 -10.11 0.11 13.54
C CYS A 197 -11.09 1.14 14.10
N ARG A 198 -10.69 1.97 15.05
CA ARG A 198 -11.55 2.99 15.68
C ARG A 198 -10.96 4.37 15.55
N ALA A 199 -9.73 4.54 16.01
CA ALA A 199 -9.03 5.81 15.96
C ALA A 199 -7.90 5.79 14.94
N VAL A 200 -7.23 4.64 14.76
CA VAL A 200 -6.03 4.55 13.93
C VAL A 200 -5.94 3.23 13.17
N CYS A 201 -5.22 3.25 12.04
CA CYS A 201 -4.84 2.07 11.26
C CYS A 201 -3.35 1.72 11.39
N GLY A 202 -2.57 2.72 11.79
CA GLY A 202 -1.16 2.66 12.16
C GLY A 202 -0.85 3.80 13.12
N PHE A 203 0.36 3.84 13.64
CA PHE A 203 0.90 5.06 14.25
C PHE A 203 2.42 4.96 14.26
N HIS A 204 3.09 6.10 14.34
CA HIS A 204 4.50 6.17 14.59
C HIS A 204 4.80 6.85 15.93
N TYR A 205 5.93 6.48 16.54
CA TYR A 205 6.43 7.11 17.76
C TYR A 205 7.92 6.78 17.94
N PHE A 206 8.49 7.08 19.11
CA PHE A 206 9.82 6.62 19.51
C PHE A 206 9.77 5.80 20.79
N THR A 207 10.65 4.82 20.92
CA THR A 207 10.70 3.99 22.14
C THR A 207 11.22 4.79 23.32
N PHE A 208 10.75 4.46 24.53
CA PHE A 208 11.33 5.00 25.75
C PHE A 208 12.60 4.22 26.14
N PRO A 209 13.71 4.91 26.48
CA PRO A 209 14.91 4.24 26.99
C PRO A 209 14.64 3.35 28.21
N SER A 210 13.68 3.70 29.05
CA SER A 210 13.26 2.88 30.19
C SER A 210 12.61 1.55 29.81
N MET A 211 12.07 1.43 28.59
CA MET A 211 11.39 0.23 28.09
C MET A 211 12.30 -0.63 27.21
N VAL A 212 13.06 0.01 26.32
CA VAL A 212 13.83 -0.67 25.25
C VAL A 212 15.35 -0.54 25.45
N GLY A 213 15.79 0.35 26.35
CA GLY A 213 17.20 0.71 26.53
C GLY A 213 17.69 1.83 25.61
N TYR A 214 16.89 2.18 24.60
CA TYR A 214 17.24 3.15 23.56
C TYR A 214 16.01 3.96 23.14
N THR A 215 16.25 5.16 22.61
CA THR A 215 15.25 5.93 21.85
C THR A 215 15.36 5.54 20.39
N LEU A 216 14.38 4.79 19.89
CA LEU A 216 14.34 4.26 18.53
C LEU A 216 13.07 4.73 17.84
N PRO A 217 13.15 5.41 16.69
CA PRO A 217 12.00 5.72 15.86
C PRO A 217 11.32 4.44 15.39
N TYR A 218 10.00 4.33 15.54
CA TYR A 218 9.25 3.16 15.13
C TYR A 218 7.88 3.52 14.59
N ALA A 219 7.34 2.65 13.75
CA ALA A 219 5.95 2.68 13.31
C ALA A 219 5.31 1.32 13.50
N TRP A 220 4.03 1.30 13.83
CA TRP A 220 3.20 0.10 13.84
C TRP A 220 2.09 0.23 12.81
N VAL A 221 1.80 -0.85 12.08
CA VAL A 221 0.65 -0.95 11.18
C VAL A 221 -0.06 -2.29 11.38
N GLY A 222 -1.39 -2.22 11.53
CA GLY A 222 -2.24 -3.38 11.72
C GLY A 222 -2.82 -3.94 10.41
N ASN A 223 -2.94 -5.26 10.31
CA ASN A 223 -3.67 -5.89 9.21
C ASN A 223 -5.17 -5.93 9.51
N SER A 224 -5.94 -5.10 8.80
CA SER A 224 -7.37 -4.91 9.01
C SER A 224 -8.25 -5.95 8.35
N GLY A 225 -7.69 -6.82 7.50
CA GLY A 225 -8.46 -7.67 6.58
C GLY A 225 -9.51 -8.57 7.24
N LYS A 226 -9.31 -8.94 8.53
CA LYS A 226 -10.28 -9.72 9.31
C LYS A 226 -11.15 -8.87 10.24
N GLN A 227 -10.63 -7.76 10.76
CA GLN A 227 -11.25 -7.01 11.86
C GLN A 227 -12.12 -5.84 11.39
N CYS A 228 -11.65 -5.09 10.39
CA CYS A 228 -12.26 -3.83 9.97
C CYS A 228 -11.79 -3.37 8.57
N PRO A 229 -11.85 -4.23 7.54
CA PRO A 229 -11.38 -3.86 6.22
C PRO A 229 -12.03 -2.55 5.71
N GLU A 230 -13.28 -2.28 6.07
CA GLU A 230 -14.03 -1.08 5.71
C GLU A 230 -13.50 0.23 6.30
N VAL A 231 -12.66 0.16 7.34
CA VAL A 231 -12.05 1.33 7.97
C VAL A 231 -10.63 1.52 7.45
N CYS A 232 -9.81 0.48 7.57
CA CYS A 232 -8.35 0.58 7.35
C CYS A 232 -7.87 -0.02 6.02
N ALA A 233 -8.77 -0.54 5.20
CA ALA A 233 -8.48 -0.94 3.82
C ALA A 233 -9.37 -0.21 2.80
N TYR A 234 -9.95 0.94 3.18
CA TYR A 234 -10.54 1.87 2.22
C TYR A 234 -9.49 2.27 1.16
N PRO A 235 -9.83 2.34 -0.13
CA PRO A 235 -11.16 2.15 -0.75
C PRO A 235 -11.44 0.71 -1.25
N PHE A 236 -10.69 -0.30 -0.82
CA PHE A 236 -10.86 -1.70 -1.25
C PHE A 236 -11.95 -2.46 -0.47
N ALA A 237 -12.36 -1.92 0.66
CA ALA A 237 -13.58 -2.28 1.35
C ALA A 237 -14.26 -0.99 1.79
N VAL A 238 -15.58 -0.95 1.71
CA VAL A 238 -16.39 0.22 2.05
C VAL A 238 -17.42 -0.14 3.12
N PRO A 239 -17.73 0.76 4.06
CA PRO A 239 -18.72 0.46 5.10
C PRO A 239 -20.09 0.15 4.50
N GLY A 240 -20.82 -0.80 5.10
CA GLY A 240 -22.12 -1.25 4.58
C GLY A 240 -23.17 -0.14 4.43
N TYR A 241 -23.09 0.92 5.25
CA TYR A 241 -23.99 2.08 5.14
C TYR A 241 -23.76 2.92 3.87
N MET A 242 -22.62 2.77 3.19
CA MET A 242 -22.34 3.46 1.91
C MET A 242 -22.94 2.73 0.68
N GLY A 243 -23.53 1.55 0.87
CA GLY A 243 -24.07 0.72 -0.22
C GLY A 243 -25.33 1.25 -0.94
N GLY A 244 -25.87 2.40 -0.52
CA GLY A 244 -27.13 2.97 -1.04
C GLY A 244 -27.01 3.90 -2.26
N GLY A 245 -25.82 4.08 -2.83
CA GLY A 245 -25.61 4.96 -4.00
C GLY A 245 -24.25 5.67 -4.07
N GLY A 246 -23.33 5.40 -3.13
CA GLY A 246 -21.96 5.89 -3.18
C GLY A 246 -21.04 5.07 -4.10
N PRO A 247 -19.75 5.46 -4.23
CA PRO A 247 -18.76 4.65 -4.93
C PRO A 247 -18.64 3.27 -4.25
N GLY A 248 -18.81 2.20 -5.02
CA GLY A 248 -18.59 0.84 -4.52
C GLY A 248 -17.11 0.56 -4.22
N GLU A 249 -16.83 -0.58 -3.59
CA GLU A 249 -15.47 -1.01 -3.31
C GLU A 249 -14.62 -1.11 -4.58
N LEU A 250 -13.37 -0.66 -4.47
CA LEU A 250 -12.40 -0.79 -5.54
C LEU A 250 -11.72 -2.14 -5.50
N LYS A 251 -11.35 -2.63 -6.68
CA LYS A 251 -10.62 -3.89 -6.76
C LYS A 251 -9.14 -3.67 -6.41
N PRO A 252 -8.60 -4.39 -5.41
CA PRO A 252 -7.22 -4.23 -4.97
C PRO A 252 -6.19 -4.64 -6.05
N PRO A 253 -5.04 -3.94 -6.16
CA PRO A 253 -4.04 -4.20 -7.17
C PRO A 253 -3.32 -5.55 -7.02
N ASN A 254 -3.18 -6.06 -5.79
CA ASN A 254 -2.48 -7.30 -5.51
C ASN A 254 -3.40 -8.44 -5.05
N GLY A 255 -4.70 -8.16 -4.89
CA GLY A 255 -5.73 -9.17 -4.63
C GLY A 255 -5.90 -9.54 -3.17
N ASP A 256 -5.25 -8.82 -2.25
CA ASP A 256 -5.38 -9.01 -0.80
C ASP A 256 -5.87 -7.69 -0.20
N VAL A 257 -7.17 -7.60 0.13
CA VAL A 257 -7.79 -6.36 0.63
C VAL A 257 -7.05 -5.83 1.86
N GLY A 258 -6.72 -6.70 2.82
CA GLY A 258 -6.05 -6.31 4.06
C GLY A 258 -4.66 -5.75 3.78
N VAL A 259 -3.83 -6.47 3.02
CA VAL A 259 -2.45 -6.04 2.76
C VAL A 259 -2.39 -4.87 1.77
N ASP A 260 -3.24 -4.83 0.74
CA ASP A 260 -3.32 -3.69 -0.16
C ASP A 260 -3.75 -2.41 0.58
N GLY A 261 -4.64 -2.53 1.58
CA GLY A 261 -4.95 -1.45 2.53
C GLY A 261 -3.75 -1.03 3.38
N MET A 262 -3.05 -2.02 3.97
CA MET A 262 -1.83 -1.76 4.75
C MET A 262 -0.76 -1.04 3.95
N ILE A 263 -0.64 -1.24 2.63
CA ILE A 263 0.36 -0.53 1.83
C ILE A 263 0.20 0.99 1.92
N SER A 264 -1.04 1.51 1.88
CA SER A 264 -1.26 2.95 2.00
C SER A 264 -0.87 3.44 3.40
N VAL A 265 -1.23 2.69 4.44
CA VAL A 265 -0.90 3.03 5.84
C VAL A 265 0.60 2.94 6.09
N ILE A 266 1.31 1.92 5.59
CA ILE A 266 2.78 1.83 5.67
C ILE A 266 3.42 3.02 4.97
N GLY A 267 2.91 3.43 3.81
CA GLY A 267 3.37 4.64 3.13
C GLY A 267 3.21 5.90 3.99
N HIS A 268 2.01 6.09 4.54
CA HIS A 268 1.66 7.18 5.45
C HIS A 268 2.62 7.24 6.65
N GLU A 269 2.70 6.17 7.43
CA GLU A 269 3.51 6.13 8.65
C GLU A 269 5.01 6.29 8.37
N LEU A 270 5.51 5.73 7.26
CA LEU A 270 6.91 5.91 6.88
C LEU A 270 7.18 7.36 6.47
N ALA A 271 6.26 8.01 5.76
CA ALA A 271 6.43 9.40 5.34
C ALA A 271 6.52 10.32 6.57
N GLU A 272 5.57 10.19 7.49
CA GLU A 272 5.51 11.00 8.70
C GLU A 272 6.67 10.72 9.63
N LEU A 273 6.99 9.45 9.90
CA LEU A 273 8.14 9.08 10.72
C LEU A 273 9.46 9.57 10.11
N SER A 274 9.55 9.65 8.78
CA SER A 274 10.77 10.15 8.13
C SER A 274 10.91 11.65 8.24
N SER A 275 9.81 12.40 8.17
CA SER A 275 9.78 13.84 8.40
C SER A 275 9.74 14.25 9.88
N ASN A 276 9.36 13.34 10.78
CA ASN A 276 9.17 13.64 12.19
C ASN A 276 9.48 12.46 13.15
N PRO A 277 10.69 11.88 13.10
CA PRO A 277 11.04 10.66 13.83
C PRO A 277 10.90 10.73 15.35
N LEU A 278 10.96 11.94 15.94
CA LEU A 278 10.90 12.18 17.38
C LEU A 278 9.71 13.05 17.79
N VAL A 279 8.71 13.21 16.91
CA VAL A 279 7.48 13.99 17.16
C VAL A 279 7.77 15.45 17.55
N ASN A 280 8.80 16.05 16.95
CA ASN A 280 9.24 17.42 17.19
C ASN A 280 9.84 18.12 15.94
N ALA A 281 9.56 17.66 14.73
CA ALA A 281 10.09 18.22 13.48
C ALA A 281 8.98 18.82 12.59
N TRP A 282 8.26 18.07 11.76
CA TRP A 282 7.27 18.63 10.83
C TRP A 282 5.84 18.28 11.19
N TYR A 283 5.07 19.27 11.64
CA TYR A 283 3.61 19.14 11.89
C TYR A 283 2.91 20.50 11.87
N ALA A 284 1.59 20.49 11.75
CA ALA A 284 0.77 21.69 11.67
C ALA A 284 0.50 22.30 13.05
N GLY A 285 0.55 23.64 13.12
CA GLY A 285 0.31 24.38 14.36
C GLY A 285 1.54 24.49 15.26
N GLU A 286 1.34 24.93 16.51
CA GLU A 286 2.38 25.10 17.54
C GLU A 286 2.26 24.07 18.68
N ASP A 287 1.15 23.32 18.72
CA ASP A 287 0.84 22.40 19.80
C ASP A 287 1.33 20.98 19.48
N PRO A 288 2.32 20.45 20.21
CA PRO A 288 2.84 19.10 19.99
C PRO A 288 1.94 17.99 20.55
N THR A 289 0.81 18.31 21.22
CA THR A 289 -0.01 17.29 21.89
C THR A 289 -0.84 16.43 20.93
N ALA A 290 -1.18 16.97 19.75
CA ALA A 290 -1.87 16.27 18.68
C ALA A 290 -1.39 16.81 17.32
N PRO A 291 -0.14 16.51 16.93
CA PRO A 291 0.46 17.06 15.72
C PRO A 291 -0.26 16.48 14.50
N THR A 292 -0.88 17.34 13.69
CA THR A 292 -1.36 16.93 12.36
C THR A 292 -0.19 16.98 11.39
N GLU A 293 0.17 15.84 10.81
CA GLU A 293 1.39 15.67 10.03
C GLU A 293 1.14 15.61 8.52
N ILE A 294 2.19 15.30 7.77
CA ILE A 294 2.21 15.45 6.31
C ILE A 294 1.34 14.41 5.59
N GLY A 295 1.07 13.27 6.23
CA GLY A 295 0.16 12.23 5.77
C GLY A 295 -1.28 12.52 6.19
N ASP A 296 -1.49 12.90 7.45
CA ASP A 296 -2.80 13.26 8.00
C ASP A 296 -3.56 14.27 7.14
N LEU A 297 -2.87 15.32 6.67
CA LEU A 297 -3.46 16.37 5.84
C LEU A 297 -4.05 15.86 4.51
N CYS A 298 -3.67 14.66 4.08
CA CYS A 298 -4.01 14.10 2.78
C CYS A 298 -4.67 12.74 2.86
N GLU A 299 -5.17 12.36 4.04
CA GLU A 299 -5.87 11.11 4.24
C GLU A 299 -7.03 10.97 3.25
N GLY A 300 -7.11 9.82 2.58
CA GLY A 300 -8.16 9.52 1.61
C GLY A 300 -8.03 10.19 0.24
N LEU A 301 -7.02 11.03 -0.01
CA LEU A 301 -6.77 11.62 -1.34
C LEU A 301 -5.76 10.78 -2.13
N TYR A 302 -6.17 10.20 -3.26
CA TYR A 302 -5.33 9.32 -4.08
C TYR A 302 -5.09 9.85 -5.50
N GLY A 303 -5.79 10.92 -5.91
CA GLY A 303 -5.75 11.43 -7.27
C GLY A 303 -6.41 12.79 -7.46
N THR A 304 -6.23 13.37 -8.65
CA THR A 304 -6.83 14.67 -9.03
C THR A 304 -8.35 14.64 -8.92
N GLY A 305 -8.92 15.69 -8.34
CA GLY A 305 -10.36 15.78 -8.07
C GLY A 305 -10.80 15.00 -6.82
N GLY A 306 -9.85 14.54 -5.99
CA GLY A 306 -10.15 14.00 -4.67
C GLY A 306 -10.51 15.08 -3.63
N GLY A 307 -10.95 14.61 -2.46
CA GLY A 307 -11.49 15.40 -1.36
C GLY A 307 -12.99 15.21 -1.14
N GLY A 308 -13.49 15.48 0.06
CA GLY A 308 -14.91 15.50 0.41
C GLY A 308 -15.52 14.09 0.43
N GLY A 309 -14.69 13.08 0.75
CA GLY A 309 -15.02 11.66 0.65
C GLY A 309 -14.70 11.03 -0.71
N TYR A 310 -14.29 11.80 -1.72
CA TYR A 310 -13.87 11.27 -3.02
C TYR A 310 -12.36 10.99 -3.06
N ILE A 311 -11.99 9.81 -3.53
CA ILE A 311 -10.56 9.41 -3.64
C ILE A 311 -9.80 10.12 -4.77
N GLY A 312 -10.52 10.72 -5.72
CA GLY A 312 -9.96 11.31 -6.93
C GLY A 312 -9.66 10.31 -8.05
N GLN A 313 -9.11 10.82 -9.16
CA GLN A 313 -8.85 10.05 -10.38
C GLN A 313 -7.62 9.15 -10.23
N VAL A 314 -7.83 7.85 -10.38
CA VAL A 314 -6.82 6.80 -10.23
C VAL A 314 -6.86 5.84 -11.43
N MET A 315 -5.73 5.18 -11.71
CA MET A 315 -5.61 4.30 -12.87
C MET A 315 -6.26 2.94 -12.62
N ARG A 316 -6.69 2.28 -13.69
CA ARG A 316 -7.18 0.91 -13.67
C ARG A 316 -6.42 0.05 -14.67
N ASP A 317 -6.19 -1.21 -14.31
CA ASP A 317 -5.59 -2.17 -15.22
C ASP A 317 -6.63 -2.99 -15.99
N ARG A 318 -6.16 -3.86 -16.90
CA ARG A 318 -7.03 -4.72 -17.72
C ARG A 318 -7.93 -5.67 -16.91
N LYS A 319 -7.62 -5.91 -15.64
CA LYS A 319 -8.42 -6.73 -14.71
C LYS A 319 -9.30 -5.86 -13.79
N SER A 320 -9.43 -4.57 -14.12
CA SER A 320 -10.14 -3.53 -13.36
C SER A 320 -9.58 -3.28 -11.96
N ARG A 321 -8.33 -3.67 -11.71
CA ARG A 321 -7.66 -3.39 -10.44
C ARG A 321 -7.19 -1.95 -10.42
N THR A 322 -7.38 -1.28 -9.28
CA THR A 322 -7.18 0.15 -9.15
C THR A 322 -5.84 0.47 -8.47
N PHE A 323 -5.12 1.46 -8.98
CA PHE A 323 -3.79 1.84 -8.50
C PHE A 323 -3.45 3.28 -8.90
N ASN A 324 -2.54 3.93 -8.19
CA ASN A 324 -1.99 5.23 -8.59
C ASN A 324 -0.46 5.22 -8.71
N LEU A 325 0.21 4.15 -8.27
CA LEU A 325 1.66 4.01 -8.31
C LEU A 325 2.09 2.65 -8.87
N ASN A 326 3.15 2.65 -9.66
CA ASN A 326 3.86 1.45 -10.08
C ASN A 326 5.06 1.19 -9.16
N GLY A 327 5.28 -0.08 -8.85
CA GLY A 327 6.40 -0.55 -8.04
C GLY A 327 7.35 -1.45 -8.81
N LYS A 328 8.37 -1.93 -8.09
CA LYS A 328 9.29 -2.97 -8.55
C LYS A 328 8.54 -4.27 -8.84
N ARG A 329 9.15 -5.11 -9.68
CA ARG A 329 8.64 -6.45 -10.05
C ARG A 329 7.21 -6.44 -10.61
N GLY A 330 6.80 -5.34 -11.26
CA GLY A 330 5.47 -5.20 -11.85
C GLY A 330 4.33 -5.06 -10.83
N ARG A 331 4.66 -4.83 -9.55
CA ARG A 331 3.67 -4.51 -8.52
C ARG A 331 3.02 -3.17 -8.79
N LYS A 332 1.77 -3.05 -8.35
CA LYS A 332 0.98 -1.83 -8.42
C LYS A 332 0.44 -1.54 -7.03
N PHE A 333 0.33 -0.27 -6.69
CA PHE A 333 -0.05 0.18 -5.36
C PHE A 333 -1.03 1.34 -5.47
N LEU A 334 -1.91 1.44 -4.48
CA LEU A 334 -2.75 2.61 -4.26
C LEU A 334 -2.33 3.20 -2.92
N VAL A 335 -1.76 4.40 -2.94
CA VAL A 335 -1.25 5.08 -1.75
C VAL A 335 -1.77 6.51 -1.75
N GLN A 336 -2.21 7.00 -0.60
CA GLN A 336 -2.64 8.39 -0.48
C GLN A 336 -1.54 9.37 -0.91
N TRP A 337 -1.94 10.58 -1.28
CA TRP A 337 -1.03 11.70 -1.50
C TRP A 337 -0.44 12.18 -0.17
N ILE A 338 0.62 12.98 -0.27
CA ILE A 338 1.29 13.59 0.87
C ILE A 338 1.26 15.10 0.68
N TRP A 339 1.19 15.85 1.78
CA TRP A 339 1.25 17.30 1.73
C TRP A 339 2.58 17.75 1.12
N SER A 340 2.53 18.60 0.10
CA SER A 340 3.72 19.22 -0.48
C SER A 340 3.95 20.58 0.18
N PRO A 341 5.12 20.82 0.81
CA PRO A 341 5.42 22.12 1.40
C PRO A 341 5.62 23.22 0.34
N GLU A 342 5.97 22.83 -0.90
CA GLU A 342 6.12 23.74 -2.04
C GLU A 342 4.77 24.18 -2.61
N LEU A 343 3.85 23.22 -2.81
CA LEU A 343 2.53 23.48 -3.39
C LEU A 343 1.50 23.94 -2.35
N LYS A 344 1.79 23.74 -1.05
CA LYS A 344 0.86 23.98 0.06
C LYS A 344 -0.50 23.29 -0.17
N ALA A 345 -0.42 22.04 -0.65
CA ALA A 345 -1.55 21.20 -0.99
C ALA A 345 -1.12 19.73 -1.03
N CYS A 346 -2.09 18.82 -0.97
CA CYS A 346 -1.86 17.40 -1.20
C CYS A 346 -1.42 17.15 -2.64
N ALA A 347 -0.35 16.38 -2.81
CA ALA A 347 0.22 16.10 -4.12
C ALA A 347 0.67 14.66 -4.28
N GLY A 348 0.53 14.15 -5.50
CA GLY A 348 1.08 12.87 -5.91
C GLY A 348 1.43 12.85 -7.39
N PRO A 349 2.26 11.88 -7.82
CA PRO A 349 2.82 11.86 -9.16
C PRO A 349 1.82 11.51 -10.27
N ASN A 350 0.61 11.07 -9.90
CA ASN A 350 -0.52 10.87 -10.81
C ASN A 350 -1.43 12.11 -10.94
N ALA A 351 -1.03 13.26 -10.38
CA ALA A 351 -1.77 14.50 -10.55
C ALA A 351 -1.85 14.90 -12.04
N LEU A 352 -3.02 15.36 -12.45
CA LEU A 352 -3.34 15.82 -13.81
C LEU A 352 -3.47 17.35 -13.89
N ASP A 353 -3.39 18.04 -12.75
CA ASP A 353 -3.72 19.46 -12.54
C ASP A 353 -2.60 20.26 -11.89
#